data_AF-A0A259K3W7-F1
#
_entry.id   AF-A0A259K3W7-F1
#
_cell.length_a   1.000
_cell.length_b   1.000
_cell.length_c   1.000
_cell.angle_alpha   90.00
_cell.angle_beta   90.00
_cell.angle_gamma   90.00
#
_symmetry.space_group_name_H-M   'P 1'
#
loop_
_entity.id
_entity.type
_entity.pdbx_description
1 polymer ?
#
loop_
_entity_poly.entity_id
_entity_poly.type
_entity_poly.pdbx_seq_one_letter_code
_entity_poly.pdbx_strand_id
1 'polypeptide(L)'
;MGIASDPPVTPQPGECWLIGPGATGLWSGKADSLAGWTGADWLFVAPHAGMRVWDEAVGQSRFYRDGWQAASAPPAAAGGETVDAEARSAINALIAVLAGCGIFPQA
;
A
#
# COMPACT_ATOMS: atom_id res chain seq x y z
N MET A 1 -7.01 -4.84 -4.04
CA MET A 1 -7.65 -3.94 -3.06
C MET A 1 -7.02 -2.55 -3.17
N GLY A 2 -7.83 -1.50 -3.07
CA GLY A 2 -7.39 -0.09 -3.01
C GLY A 2 -7.59 0.56 -1.64
N ILE A 3 -7.36 1.88 -1.57
CA ILE A 3 -7.61 2.72 -0.39
C ILE A 3 -8.72 3.72 -0.71
N ALA A 4 -9.71 3.84 0.17
CA ALA A 4 -10.78 4.81 0.03
C ALA A 4 -11.28 5.28 1.40
N SER A 5 -11.87 6.47 1.46
CA SER A 5 -12.43 7.05 2.69
C SER A 5 -13.96 7.02 2.72
N ASP A 6 -14.59 6.49 1.69
CA ASP A 6 -16.03 6.31 1.58
C ASP A 6 -16.34 4.97 0.90
N PRO A 7 -17.39 4.26 1.35
CA PRO A 7 -17.77 3.01 0.74
C PRO A 7 -18.24 3.25 -0.71
N PRO A 8 -17.84 2.39 -1.66
CA PRO A 8 -18.43 2.39 -3.00
C PRO A 8 -19.96 2.31 -2.92
N VAL A 9 -20.64 3.00 -3.82
CA VAL A 9 -22.12 3.03 -3.85
C VAL A 9 -22.71 1.66 -4.21
N THR A 10 -22.00 0.86 -5.01
CA THR A 10 -22.44 -0.46 -5.49
C THR A 10 -21.34 -1.51 -5.30
N PRO A 11 -21.00 -1.88 -4.05
CA PRO A 11 -19.91 -2.81 -3.78
C PRO A 11 -20.26 -4.22 -4.23
N GLN A 12 -19.27 -4.94 -4.75
CA GLN A 12 -19.42 -6.34 -5.20
C GLN A 12 -18.99 -7.33 -4.11
N PRO A 13 -19.64 -8.49 -3.97
CA PRO A 13 -19.22 -9.49 -2.99
C PRO A 13 -17.74 -9.84 -3.12
N GLY A 14 -17.01 -9.84 -2.00
CA GLY A 14 -15.56 -10.07 -1.96
C GLY A 14 -14.71 -8.82 -2.17
N GLU A 15 -15.32 -7.67 -2.51
CA GLU A 15 -14.61 -6.41 -2.63
C GLU A 15 -14.06 -5.97 -1.27
N CYS A 16 -12.76 -5.65 -1.25
CA CYS A 16 -12.05 -5.28 -0.04
C CYS A 16 -11.37 -3.92 -0.21
N TRP A 17 -11.28 -3.17 0.88
CA TRP A 17 -10.72 -1.82 0.95
C TRP A 17 -9.93 -1.63 2.23
N LEU A 18 -8.81 -0.90 2.15
CA LEU A 18 -8.21 -0.27 3.32
C LEU A 18 -8.86 1.09 3.51
N ILE A 19 -9.47 1.32 4.67
CA ILE A 19 -10.17 2.57 4.96
C ILE A 19 -9.14 3.67 5.26
N GLY A 20 -9.14 4.69 4.41
CA GLY A 20 -8.29 5.86 4.55
C GLY A 20 -8.71 6.81 5.70
N PRO A 21 -7.88 7.82 5.99
CA PRO A 21 -8.23 8.86 6.95
C PRO A 21 -9.48 9.64 6.50
N GLY A 22 -10.23 10.17 7.46
CA GLY A 22 -11.45 10.94 7.17
C GLY A 22 -12.62 10.08 6.69
N ALA A 23 -12.70 8.82 7.16
CA ALA A 23 -13.73 7.88 6.76
C ALA A 23 -15.16 8.42 6.98
N THR A 24 -16.03 8.25 6.00
CA THR A 24 -17.41 8.77 5.97
C THR A 24 -18.45 7.67 5.79
N GLY A 25 -19.73 8.03 5.92
CA GLY A 25 -20.85 7.10 5.76
C GLY A 25 -20.74 5.89 6.70
N LEU A 26 -20.96 4.69 6.17
CA LEU A 26 -20.85 3.44 6.93
C LEU A 26 -19.43 3.15 7.45
N TRP A 27 -18.41 3.81 6.90
CA TRP A 27 -17.02 3.65 7.31
C TRP A 27 -16.59 4.66 8.39
N SER A 28 -17.49 5.56 8.81
CA SER A 28 -17.16 6.57 9.81
C SER A 28 -16.62 5.97 11.12
N GLY A 29 -15.49 6.49 11.60
CA GLY A 29 -14.80 5.98 12.78
C GLY A 29 -14.03 4.67 12.58
N LYS A 30 -13.89 4.17 11.34
CA LYS A 30 -13.19 2.92 11.00
C LYS A 30 -11.90 3.14 10.21
N ALA A 31 -11.31 4.34 10.27
CA ALA A 31 -10.01 4.61 9.66
C ALA A 31 -8.97 3.55 10.05
N ASP A 32 -8.07 3.23 9.12
CA ASP A 32 -7.03 2.19 9.21
C ASP A 32 -7.54 0.73 9.27
N SER A 33 -8.85 0.49 9.34
CA SER A 33 -9.41 -0.86 9.28
C SER A 33 -9.51 -1.36 7.84
N LEU A 34 -9.52 -2.69 7.69
CA LEU A 34 -9.91 -3.32 6.43
C LEU A 34 -11.43 -3.46 6.40
N ALA A 35 -12.05 -3.06 5.30
CA ALA A 35 -13.46 -3.29 5.00
C ALA A 35 -13.56 -4.37 3.92
N GLY A 36 -14.33 -5.43 4.16
CA GLY A 36 -14.68 -6.45 3.18
C GLY A 36 -16.19 -6.52 2.99
N TRP A 37 -16.67 -6.42 1.75
CA TRP A 37 -18.09 -6.54 1.46
C TRP A 37 -18.49 -8.01 1.35
N THR A 38 -19.46 -8.42 2.16
CA THR A 38 -19.95 -9.81 2.20
C THR A 38 -21.01 -10.11 1.14
N GLY A 39 -21.52 -9.09 0.44
CA GLY A 39 -22.72 -9.16 -0.39
C GLY A 39 -23.98 -8.63 0.28
N ALA A 40 -23.96 -8.47 1.62
CA ALA A 40 -25.08 -7.92 2.39
C ALA A 40 -24.66 -6.81 3.35
N ASP A 41 -23.47 -6.93 3.97
CA ASP A 41 -22.93 -5.93 4.89
C ASP A 41 -21.39 -5.85 4.82
N TRP A 42 -20.84 -4.77 5.36
CA TRP A 42 -19.40 -4.56 5.51
C TRP A 42 -18.89 -5.28 6.76
N LEU A 43 -17.92 -6.17 6.55
CA LEU A 43 -17.09 -6.70 7.63
C LEU A 43 -15.89 -5.77 7.83
N PHE A 44 -15.66 -5.33 9.06
CA PHE A 44 -14.51 -4.51 9.42
C PHE A 44 -13.51 -5.31 10.25
N VAL A 45 -12.24 -5.29 9.85
CA VAL A 45 -11.15 -5.93 10.56
C VAL A 45 -10.16 -4.87 11.01
N ALA A 46 -10.00 -4.74 12.33
CA ALA A 46 -8.97 -3.88 12.90
C ALA A 46 -7.58 -4.46 12.56
N PRO A 47 -6.62 -3.63 12.15
CA PRO A 47 -5.29 -4.12 11.80
C PRO A 47 -4.53 -4.53 13.06
N HIS A 48 -3.61 -5.48 12.91
CA HIS A 48 -2.68 -5.88 13.96
C HIS A 48 -1.26 -5.93 13.41
N ALA A 49 -0.28 -5.78 14.30
CA ALA A 49 1.14 -5.86 13.94
C ALA A 49 1.41 -7.15 13.14
N GLY A 50 2.15 -7.03 12.04
CA GLY A 50 2.44 -8.16 11.16
C GLY A 50 1.52 -8.29 9.95
N MET A 51 0.33 -7.66 9.97
CA MET A 51 -0.62 -7.73 8.87
C MET A 51 -0.02 -7.13 7.59
N ARG A 52 -0.33 -7.74 6.45
CA ARG A 52 0.05 -7.26 5.11
C ARG A 52 -1.14 -7.21 4.20
N VAL A 53 -1.19 -6.19 3.37
CA VAL A 53 -2.15 -6.07 2.28
C VAL A 53 -1.47 -5.64 1.01
N TRP A 54 -2.04 -6.04 -0.13
CA TRP A 54 -1.61 -5.60 -1.43
C TRP A 54 -2.46 -4.42 -1.89
N ASP A 55 -1.81 -3.30 -2.19
CA ASP A 55 -2.42 -2.10 -2.76
C ASP A 55 -2.26 -2.14 -4.27
N GLU A 56 -3.34 -2.49 -4.97
CA GLU A 56 -3.35 -2.65 -6.43
C GLU A 56 -3.19 -1.32 -7.15
N ALA A 57 -3.60 -0.20 -6.54
CA ALA A 57 -3.55 1.11 -7.18
C ALA A 57 -2.10 1.57 -7.40
N VAL A 58 -1.18 1.14 -6.53
CA VAL A 58 0.26 1.48 -6.61
C VAL A 58 1.15 0.26 -6.88
N GLY A 59 0.58 -0.94 -6.95
CA GLY A 59 1.31 -2.18 -7.18
C GLY A 59 2.29 -2.53 -6.05
N GLN A 60 1.89 -2.33 -4.79
CA GLN A 60 2.78 -2.43 -3.65
C GLN A 60 2.16 -3.13 -2.44
N SER A 61 2.98 -3.84 -1.65
CA SER A 61 2.59 -4.31 -0.33
C SER A 61 2.65 -3.21 0.74
N ARG A 62 1.63 -3.16 1.59
CA ARG A 62 1.61 -2.39 2.83
C ARG A 62 1.74 -3.32 4.03
N PHE A 63 2.50 -2.89 5.03
CA PHE A 63 2.73 -3.63 6.27
C PHE A 63 2.24 -2.85 7.47
N TYR A 64 1.46 -3.48 8.35
CA TYR A 64 1.02 -2.85 9.58
C TYR A 64 1.99 -3.14 10.73
N ARG A 65 2.45 -2.07 11.39
CA ARG A 65 3.20 -2.14 12.66
C ARG A 65 2.45 -1.37 13.74
N ASP A 66 2.57 -0.04 13.72
CA ASP A 66 1.86 0.92 14.57
C ASP A 66 1.02 1.88 13.69
N GLY A 67 0.57 1.35 12.55
CA GLY A 67 0.06 2.11 11.40
C GLY A 67 0.51 1.46 10.10
N TRP A 68 -0.23 1.72 9.02
CA TRP A 68 0.09 1.19 7.70
C TRP A 68 1.34 1.84 7.11
N GLN A 69 2.32 1.02 6.75
CA GLN A 69 3.59 1.44 6.15
C GLN A 69 3.63 1.02 4.68
N ALA A 70 4.11 1.92 3.82
CA ALA A 70 4.50 1.64 2.44
C ALA A 70 5.95 2.11 2.27
N ALA A 71 6.80 1.29 1.67
CA ALA A 71 8.19 1.67 1.41
C ALA A 71 8.28 2.57 0.17
N SER A 72 9.07 3.63 0.24
CA SER A 72 9.40 4.45 -0.92
C SER A 72 10.77 4.07 -1.47
N ALA A 73 10.91 4.09 -2.79
CA ALA A 73 12.22 3.95 -3.41
C ALA A 73 13.10 5.14 -2.99
N PRO A 74 14.36 4.93 -2.63
CA PRO A 74 15.29 6.02 -2.40
C PRO A 74 15.52 6.81 -3.70
N PRO A 75 15.90 8.09 -3.63
CA PRO A 75 16.28 8.85 -4.81
C PRO A 75 17.50 8.20 -5.49
N ALA A 76 17.58 8.34 -6.82
CA ALA A 76 18.72 7.85 -7.58
C ALA A 76 20.04 8.44 -7.06
N ALA A 77 21.09 7.62 -7.01
CA ALA A 77 22.42 8.04 -6.57
C ALA A 77 23.06 8.97 -7.62
N ALA A 78 22.81 10.28 -7.51
CA ALA A 78 23.24 11.29 -8.48
C ALA A 78 24.52 12.06 -8.09
N GLY A 79 25.01 11.91 -6.85
CA GLY A 79 26.18 12.64 -6.32
C GLY A 79 27.40 11.77 -6.02
N GLY A 80 28.37 12.37 -5.32
CA GLY A 80 29.61 11.75 -4.86
C GLY A 80 30.86 12.32 -5.56
N GLU A 81 31.95 12.52 -4.81
CA GLU A 81 33.25 12.93 -5.38
C GLU A 81 33.86 11.82 -6.25
N THR A 82 33.64 10.57 -5.87
CA THR A 82 33.95 9.39 -6.67
C THR A 82 32.66 8.75 -7.14
N VAL A 83 32.49 8.68 -8.46
CA VAL A 83 31.32 8.07 -9.10
C VAL A 83 31.74 6.76 -9.73
N ASP A 84 31.33 5.64 -9.11
CA ASP A 84 31.43 4.32 -9.71
C ASP A 84 30.18 4.02 -10.54
N ALA A 85 30.36 3.86 -11.85
CA ALA A 85 29.27 3.64 -12.79
C ALA A 85 28.66 2.22 -12.66
N GLU A 86 29.46 1.22 -12.35
CA GLU A 86 29.01 -0.17 -12.18
C GLU A 86 28.17 -0.30 -10.92
N ALA A 87 28.65 0.26 -9.80
CA ALA A 87 27.91 0.29 -8.55
C ALA A 87 26.58 1.04 -8.70
N ARG A 88 26.57 2.18 -9.41
CA ARG A 88 25.33 2.93 -9.68
C ARG A 88 24.34 2.10 -10.50
N SER A 89 24.82 1.40 -11.52
CA SER A 89 23.99 0.50 -12.33
C SER A 89 23.39 -0.63 -11.47
N ALA A 90 24.20 -1.27 -10.64
CA ALA A 90 23.77 -2.34 -9.74
C ALA A 90 22.70 -1.88 -8.73
N ILE A 91 22.88 -0.69 -8.13
CA ILE A 91 21.90 -0.11 -7.20
C ILE A 91 20.58 0.16 -7.91
N ASN A 92 20.62 0.76 -9.10
CA ASN A 92 19.40 1.03 -9.88
C ASN A 92 18.68 -0.27 -10.26
N ALA A 93 19.43 -1.31 -10.62
CA ALA A 93 18.87 -2.63 -10.91
C ALA A 93 18.18 -3.24 -9.69
N LEU A 94 18.78 -3.14 -8.50
CA LEU A 94 18.16 -3.59 -7.24
C LEU A 94 16.87 -2.84 -6.93
N ILE A 95 16.85 -1.51 -7.11
CA ILE A 95 15.63 -0.70 -6.93
C ILE A 95 14.53 -1.16 -7.90
N ALA A 96 14.87 -1.42 -9.16
CA ALA A 96 13.92 -1.92 -10.16
C ALA A 96 13.37 -3.30 -9.80
N VAL A 97 14.21 -4.22 -9.32
CA VAL A 97 13.77 -5.55 -8.84
C VAL A 97 12.84 -5.40 -7.64
N LEU A 98 13.16 -4.54 -6.68
CA LEU A 98 12.32 -4.29 -5.51
C LEU A 98 10.96 -3.68 -5.88
N ALA A 99 10.91 -2.79 -6.88
CA ALA A 99 9.65 -2.31 -7.44
C ALA A 99 8.86 -3.43 -8.15
N GLY A 100 9.55 -4.29 -8.91
CA GLY A 100 8.95 -5.48 -9.54
C GLY A 100 8.39 -6.50 -8.54
N CYS A 101 9.00 -6.62 -7.37
CA CYS A 101 8.49 -7.43 -6.25
C CYS A 101 7.37 -6.72 -5.45
N GLY A 102 6.99 -5.49 -5.81
CA GLY A 102 6.00 -4.70 -5.08
C GLY A 102 6.44 -4.27 -3.70
N ILE A 103 7.74 -4.17 -3.46
CA ILE A 103 8.29 -3.55 -2.25
C ILE A 103 8.27 -2.04 -2.38
N PHE A 104 8.59 -1.51 -3.57
CA PHE A 104 8.38 -0.11 -3.93
C PHE A 104 7.19 0.00 -4.89
N PRO A 105 6.53 1.17 -4.97
CA PRO A 105 5.48 1.38 -5.96
C PRO A 105 6.05 1.19 -7.38
N GLN A 106 5.20 0.70 -8.30
CA GLN A 106 5.54 0.72 -9.72
C GLN A 106 5.56 2.18 -10.21
N ALA A 107 6.63 2.55 -10.90
CA ALA A 107 6.83 3.90 -11.46
C ALA A 107 5.94 4.15 -12.69
#